data_AF-A0A177NEG1-F1
#
_entry.id   AF-A0A177NEG1-F1
#
_cell.length_a   1.000
_cell.length_b   1.000
_cell.length_c   1.000
_cell.angle_alpha   90.00
_cell.angle_beta   90.00
_cell.angle_gamma   90.00
#
_symmetry.space_group_name_H-M   'P 1'
#
loop_
_entity.id
_entity.type
_entity.pdbx_description
1 polymer ?
#
loop_
_entity_poly.entity_id
_entity_poly.type
_entity_poly.pdbx_seq_one_letter_code
_entity_poly.pdbx_strand_id
1 'polypeptide(L)'
;MAYVRPLSNGRFRADIRLKGVVKNKTFPSESLAHSWSEHMEHQIRSIPLLNQTQLASLSDDEIQSMGGTELFKLLGIDLFAVRHAVKLDAINALSKKELLQLPPPRNRMHGRG
;
A
#
# COMPACT_ATOMS: atom_id res chain seq x y z
N MET A 1 -14.17 13.52 7.10
CA MET A 1 -15.52 13.01 6.85
C MET A 1 -15.85 13.22 5.38
N ALA A 2 -16.59 12.29 4.80
CA ALA A 2 -17.14 12.42 3.46
C ALA A 2 -18.47 13.18 3.49
N TYR A 3 -18.72 14.01 2.47
CA TYR A 3 -19.96 14.77 2.32
C TYR A 3 -20.46 14.60 0.89
N VAL A 4 -21.74 14.32 0.73
CA VAL A 4 -22.42 14.37 -0.56
C VAL A 4 -23.29 15.60 -0.58
N ARG A 5 -23.22 16.38 -1.66
CA ARG A 5 -24.09 17.54 -1.88
C ARG A 5 -24.75 17.48 -3.25
N PRO A 6 -26.06 17.78 -3.35
CA PRO A 6 -26.71 17.95 -4.64
C PRO A 6 -26.19 19.21 -5.34
N LEU A 7 -26.17 19.17 -6.67
CA LEU A 7 -25.82 20.29 -7.53
C LEU A 7 -27.07 20.75 -8.30
N SER A 8 -27.11 22.02 -8.67
CA SER A 8 -28.23 22.64 -9.41
C SER A 8 -28.51 22.00 -10.78
N ASN A 9 -27.57 21.24 -11.32
CA ASN A 9 -27.71 20.51 -12.59
C ASN A 9 -28.26 19.07 -12.42
N GLY A 10 -28.80 18.74 -11.24
CA GLY A 10 -29.36 17.40 -10.96
C GLY A 10 -28.30 16.32 -10.71
N ARG A 11 -27.01 16.67 -10.66
CA ARG A 11 -25.92 15.76 -10.28
C ARG A 11 -25.61 15.86 -8.79
N PHE A 12 -24.85 14.90 -8.30
CA PHE A 12 -24.43 14.83 -6.90
C PHE A 12 -22.91 14.91 -6.84
N ARG A 13 -22.37 15.72 -5.93
CA ARG A 13 -20.93 15.83 -5.72
C ARG A 13 -20.58 15.19 -4.38
N ALA A 14 -19.71 14.19 -4.42
CA ALA A 14 -19.06 13.67 -3.24
C ALA A 14 -17.75 14.42 -3.03
N ASP A 15 -17.56 14.96 -1.83
CA ASP A 15 -16.36 15.63 -1.37
C ASP A 15 -15.79 14.81 -0.18
N ILE A 16 -14.53 14.43 -0.24
CA ILE A 16 -13.79 13.69 0.79
C ILE A 16 -12.75 14.64 1.36
N ARG A 17 -12.79 14.85 2.68
CA ARG A 17 -11.71 15.52 3.41
C ARG A 17 -11.38 14.70 4.66
N LEU A 18 -10.31 13.92 4.60
CA LEU A 18 -9.92 13.05 5.71
C LEU A 18 -8.41 12.83 5.72
N LYS A 19 -7.76 12.96 6.89
CA LYS A 19 -6.32 12.73 7.09
C LYS A 19 -5.43 13.45 6.05
N GLY A 20 -5.76 14.70 5.72
CA GLY A 20 -5.03 15.49 4.70
C GLY A 20 -5.36 15.15 3.24
N VAL A 21 -6.11 14.07 2.97
CA VAL A 21 -6.59 13.72 1.64
C VAL A 21 -7.81 14.58 1.29
N VAL A 22 -7.74 15.29 0.16
CA VAL A 22 -8.86 16.03 -0.42
C VAL A 22 -9.17 15.48 -1.80
N LYS A 23 -10.34 14.87 -1.97
CA LYS A 23 -10.82 14.38 -3.27
C LYS A 23 -12.27 14.76 -3.48
N ASN A 24 -12.66 14.99 -4.72
CA ASN A 24 -14.02 15.29 -5.10
C ASN A 24 -14.38 14.59 -6.41
N LYS A 25 -15.64 14.16 -6.54
CA LYS A 25 -16.15 13.56 -7.77
C LYS A 25 -17.64 13.80 -7.91
N THR A 26 -18.11 13.99 -9.13
CA THR A 26 -19.54 14.17 -9.43
C THR A 26 -20.16 12.93 -10.04
N PHE A 27 -21.37 12.60 -9.63
CA PHE A 27 -22.14 11.42 -9.99
C PHE A 27 -23.53 11.80 -10.47
N PRO A 28 -24.16 10.97 -11.31
CA PRO A 28 -25.53 11.20 -11.76
C PRO A 28 -26.58 10.88 -10.69
N SER A 29 -26.25 10.10 -9.65
CA SER A 29 -27.16 9.75 -8.56
C SER A 29 -26.52 9.92 -7.18
N GLU A 30 -27.37 10.18 -6.18
CA GLU A 30 -26.98 10.32 -4.77
C GLU A 30 -26.37 9.04 -4.23
N SER A 31 -27.00 7.90 -4.50
CA SER A 31 -26.53 6.59 -4.04
C SER A 31 -25.12 6.28 -4.56
N LEU A 32 -24.82 6.59 -5.83
CA LEU A 32 -23.48 6.40 -6.37
C LEU A 32 -22.46 7.34 -5.70
N ALA A 33 -22.85 8.58 -5.43
CA ALA A 33 -21.99 9.53 -4.71
C ALA A 33 -21.71 9.03 -3.28
N HIS A 34 -22.73 8.54 -2.57
CA HIS A 34 -22.61 7.95 -1.25
C HIS A 34 -21.70 6.73 -1.26
N SER A 35 -21.99 5.71 -2.06
CA SER A 35 -21.19 4.48 -2.10
C SER A 35 -19.73 4.75 -2.46
N TRP A 36 -19.45 5.64 -3.42
CA TRP A 36 -18.07 6.02 -3.72
C TRP A 36 -17.40 6.73 -2.54
N SER A 37 -18.14 7.59 -1.84
CA SER A 37 -17.60 8.36 -0.73
C SER A 37 -17.30 7.48 0.49
N GLU A 38 -18.17 6.52 0.79
CA GLU A 38 -17.97 5.54 1.87
C GLU A 38 -16.81 4.60 1.54
N HIS A 39 -16.76 4.09 0.30
CA HIS A 39 -15.64 3.27 -0.16
C HIS A 39 -14.32 4.01 -0.02
N MET A 40 -14.25 5.26 -0.51
CA MET A 40 -13.02 6.07 -0.44
C MET A 40 -12.64 6.39 1.01
N GLU A 41 -13.61 6.71 1.88
CA GLU A 41 -13.36 6.93 3.30
C GLU A 41 -12.81 5.66 3.98
N HIS A 42 -13.38 4.51 3.67
CA HIS A 42 -12.88 3.22 4.15
C HIS A 42 -11.44 2.98 3.69
N GLN A 43 -11.12 3.20 2.41
CA GLN A 43 -9.75 3.03 1.90
C GLN A 43 -8.75 3.96 2.60
N ILE A 44 -9.09 5.24 2.81
CA ILE A 44 -8.24 6.21 3.54
C ILE A 44 -7.94 5.75 4.97
N ARG A 45 -8.89 5.05 5.61
CA ARG A 45 -8.71 4.52 6.96
C ARG A 45 -7.92 3.21 6.97
N SER A 46 -8.15 2.35 5.99
CA SER A 46 -7.61 0.98 5.94
C SER A 46 -6.21 0.90 5.34
N ILE A 47 -5.86 1.71 4.34
CA ILE A 47 -4.53 1.70 3.71
C ILE A 47 -3.39 1.85 4.73
N PRO A 48 -3.42 2.81 5.68
CA PRO A 48 -2.36 2.95 6.68
C PRO A 48 -2.28 1.82 7.71
N LEU A 49 -3.29 0.94 7.76
CA LEU A 49 -3.32 -0.22 8.65
C LEU A 49 -2.75 -1.48 7.99
N LEU A 50 -2.48 -1.44 6.67
CA LEU A 50 -1.89 -2.56 5.95
C LEU A 50 -0.41 -2.70 6.31
N ASN A 51 0.03 -3.95 6.47
CA ASN A 51 1.44 -4.27 6.71
C ASN A 51 2.25 -4.19 5.41
N GLN A 52 3.58 -4.05 5.53
CA GLN A 52 4.49 -3.95 4.38
C GLN A 52 4.32 -5.10 3.37
N THR A 53 4.12 -6.33 3.83
CA THR A 53 3.90 -7.49 2.94
C THR A 53 2.60 -7.36 2.15
N GLN A 54 1.52 -6.87 2.77
CA GLN A 54 0.25 -6.67 2.08
C GLN A 54 0.37 -5.55 1.05
N LEU A 55 0.97 -4.42 1.44
CA LEU A 55 1.23 -3.28 0.56
C LEU A 55 2.12 -3.67 -0.64
N ALA A 56 3.11 -4.53 -0.44
CA ALA A 56 3.99 -5.01 -1.50
C ALA A 56 3.28 -5.96 -2.48
N SER A 57 2.31 -6.74 -2.00
CA SER A 57 1.54 -7.71 -2.79
C SER A 57 0.39 -7.09 -3.58
N LEU A 58 0.02 -5.82 -3.32
CA LEU A 58 -1.04 -5.15 -4.08
C LEU A 58 -0.66 -5.04 -5.56
N SER A 59 -1.59 -5.43 -6.42
CA SER A 59 -1.50 -5.27 -7.88
C SER A 59 -1.82 -3.83 -8.29
N ASP A 60 -1.38 -3.42 -9.49
CA ASP A 60 -1.68 -2.07 -10.00
C ASP A 60 -3.20 -1.81 -10.14
N ASP A 61 -3.98 -2.84 -10.47
CA ASP A 61 -5.44 -2.76 -10.55
C ASP A 61 -6.08 -2.56 -9.17
N GLU A 62 -5.59 -3.27 -8.15
CA GLU A 62 -6.04 -3.08 -6.76
C GLU A 62 -5.69 -1.68 -6.26
N ILE A 63 -4.47 -1.22 -6.51
CA ILE A 63 -4.03 0.15 -6.18
C ILE A 63 -4.97 1.16 -6.85
N GLN A 64 -5.32 0.96 -8.12
CA GLN A 64 -6.22 1.84 -8.85
C GLN A 64 -7.63 1.84 -8.26
N SER A 65 -8.16 0.67 -7.91
CA SER A 65 -9.48 0.49 -7.27
C SER A 65 -9.55 1.11 -5.87
N MET A 66 -8.44 1.09 -5.13
CA MET A 66 -8.33 1.69 -3.80
C MET A 66 -8.25 3.23 -3.82
N GLY A 67 -8.01 3.84 -4.98
CA GLY A 67 -7.92 5.29 -5.13
C GLY A 67 -6.69 5.79 -5.88
N GLY A 68 -5.88 4.87 -6.42
CA GLY A 68 -4.70 5.14 -7.22
C GLY A 68 -3.45 5.40 -6.37
N THR A 69 -2.28 5.36 -7.02
CA THR A 69 -0.97 5.59 -6.40
C THR A 69 -0.88 6.94 -5.68
N GLU A 70 -1.60 7.96 -6.17
CA GLU A 70 -1.66 9.28 -5.54
C GLU A 70 -2.23 9.21 -4.11
N LEU A 71 -3.22 8.33 -3.86
CA LEU A 71 -3.77 8.20 -2.52
C LEU A 71 -2.73 7.67 -1.53
N PHE A 72 -1.94 6.67 -1.94
CA PHE A 72 -0.87 6.11 -1.12
C PHE A 72 0.19 7.18 -0.80
N LYS A 73 0.60 7.97 -1.80
CA LYS A 73 1.53 9.09 -1.62
C LYS A 73 1.00 10.13 -0.63
N LEU A 74 -0.27 10.54 -0.77
CA LEU A 74 -0.92 11.49 0.16
C LEU A 74 -0.99 10.95 1.59
N LEU A 75 -1.08 9.63 1.75
CA LEU A 75 -1.05 8.96 3.05
C LEU A 75 0.38 8.72 3.57
N GLY A 76 1.41 9.18 2.85
CA GLY A 76 2.81 9.02 3.22
C GLY A 76 3.38 7.62 2.96
N ILE A 77 2.72 6.82 2.11
CA ILE A 77 3.13 5.45 1.79
C ILE A 77 3.75 5.42 0.40
N ASP A 78 5.05 5.15 0.36
CA ASP A 78 5.78 4.92 -0.89
C ASP A 78 5.80 3.43 -1.23
N LEU A 79 4.92 3.03 -2.15
CA LEU A 79 4.80 1.63 -2.60
C LEU A 79 6.10 1.09 -3.21
N PHE A 80 6.92 1.93 -3.83
CA PHE A 80 8.21 1.51 -4.39
C PHE A 80 9.19 1.19 -3.28
N ALA A 81 9.30 2.07 -2.27
CA ALA A 81 10.14 1.84 -1.10
C ALA A 81 9.71 0.57 -0.34
N VAL A 82 8.40 0.37 -0.16
CA VAL A 82 7.84 -0.83 0.50
C VAL A 82 8.21 -2.10 -0.28
N ARG A 83 7.98 -2.14 -1.59
CA ARG A 83 8.33 -3.31 -2.43
C ARG A 83 9.83 -3.59 -2.41
N HIS A 84 10.66 -2.55 -2.38
CA HIS A 84 12.12 -2.71 -2.30
C HIS A 84 12.57 -3.24 -0.93
N ALA A 85 12.01 -2.73 0.16
CA ALA A 85 12.30 -3.19 1.51
C ALA A 85 11.98 -4.68 1.69
N VAL A 86 10.82 -5.13 1.18
CA VAL A 86 10.42 -6.54 1.23
C VAL A 86 11.38 -7.44 0.43
N LYS A 87 11.84 -6.99 -0.74
CA LYS A 87 12.83 -7.73 -1.53
C LYS A 87 14.17 -7.86 -0.81
N LEU A 88 14.65 -6.77 -0.19
CA LEU A 88 15.89 -6.80 0.59
C LEU A 88 15.79 -7.73 1.80
N ASP A 89 14.65 -7.71 2.50
CA ASP A 89 14.41 -8.61 3.63
C ASP A 89 14.44 -10.08 3.19
N ALA A 90 13.79 -10.41 2.06
CA ALA A 90 13.84 -11.75 1.48
C ALA A 90 15.26 -12.20 1.12
N ILE A 91 16.08 -11.32 0.53
CA ILE A 91 17.48 -11.60 0.20
C ILE A 91 18.30 -11.84 1.47
N ASN A 92 18.15 -10.99 2.49
CA ASN A 92 18.86 -11.12 3.77
C ASN A 92 18.47 -12.42 4.49
N ALA A 93 17.20 -12.80 4.45
CA ALA A 93 16.72 -14.06 5.02
C ALA A 93 17.34 -15.29 4.35
N LEU A 94 17.51 -15.25 3.01
CA LEU A 94 18.19 -16.30 2.26
C LEU A 94 19.70 -16.36 2.58
N SER A 95 20.38 -15.21 2.59
CA SER A 95 21.81 -15.13 2.91
C SER A 95 22.13 -15.65 4.32
N LYS A 96 21.27 -15.35 5.30
CA LYS A 96 21.42 -15.87 6.67
C LYS A 96 21.25 -17.39 6.75
N LYS A 97 20.34 -17.97 5.95
CA LYS A 97 20.16 -19.43 5.87
C LYS A 97 21.32 -20.12 5.17
N GLU A 98 21.93 -19.50 4.17
CA GLU A 98 23.13 -20.02 3.49
C GLU A 98 24.35 -19.99 4.44
N LEU A 99 24.53 -18.90 5.20
CA LEU A 99 25.64 -18.77 6.14
C LEU A 99 25.63 -19.83 7.27
N LEU A 100 24.43 -20.22 7.72
CA LEU A 100 24.23 -21.27 8.73
C LEU A 100 24.46 -22.70 8.19
N GLN A 101 24.46 -22.89 6.86
CA GLN A 101 24.64 -24.19 6.22
C GLN A 101 26.07 -24.43 5.73
N LEU A 102 26.97 -23.46 5.86
CA LEU A 102 28.38 -23.64 5.54
C LEU A 102 29.05 -24.53 6.61
N PRO A 103 29.59 -25.71 6.26
CA PRO A 103 30.40 -26.48 7.20
C PRO A 103 31.62 -25.65 7.61
N PRO A 104 32.10 -25.77 8.87
CA PRO A 104 33.25 -25.01 9.32
C PRO A 104 34.44 -25.27 8.39
N PRO A 105 35.29 -24.25 8.12
CA PRO A 105 36.45 -24.42 7.26
C PRO A 105 37.29 -25.57 7.82
N ARG A 106 37.41 -26.65 7.04
CA ARG A 106 38.25 -27.80 7.36
C ARG A 106 39.70 -27.33 7.28
N ASN A 107 40.19 -26.79 8.39
CA ASN A 107 41.55 -26.34 8.53
C ASN A 107 42.45 -27.58 8.35
N ARG A 108 42.97 -27.78 7.14
CA ARG A 108 44.03 -28.77 6.88
C ARG A 108 45.27 -28.26 7.60
N MET A 109 45.39 -28.60 8.88
CA MET A 109 46.68 -28.63 9.55
C MET A 109 47.51 -29.71 8.86
N HIS A 110 48.34 -29.28 7.89
CA HIS A 110 49.52 -30.01 7.49
C HIS A 110 50.51 -29.94 8.66
N GLY A 111 50.39 -30.86 9.61
CA GLY A 111 51.47 -31.20 10.52
C GLY A 111 52.38 -32.21 9.84
N ARG A 112 53.51 -31.73 9.29
CA ARG A 112 54.69 -32.58 9.07
C ARG A 112 55.24 -33.01 10.43
N GLY A 113 55.70 -34.25 10.52
CA GLY A 113 56.42 -34.81 11.66
C GLY A 113 56.55 -36.30 11.52
#